data_AF-A0A970V3W4-F1
#
_entry.id   AF-A0A970V3W4-F1
#
_cell.length_a   1.000
_cell.length_b   1.000
_cell.length_c   1.000
_cell.angle_alpha   90.00
_cell.angle_beta   90.00
_cell.angle_gamma   90.00
#
_symmetry.space_group_name_H-M   'P 1'
#
loop_
_entity.id
_entity.type
_entity.pdbx_description
1 polymer ?
#
loop_
_entity_poly.entity_id
_entity_poly.type
_entity_poly.pdbx_seq_one_letter_code
_entity_poly.pdbx_strand_id
1 'polypeptide(L)'
;MSKFTLRQDPVTGQYLALANPVTQSATVCQRNVLALCVSSNLWQWRVAARLLEDHSELSPEDSCRLTGFQYADWQFDGEDLICLVRVAWDGAHNFHDANRIAFLRVAGFRDLL
;
A
#
# COMPACT_ATOMS: atom_id res chain seq x y z
N MET A 1 -6.70 -7.67 10.15
CA MET A 1 -5.78 -8.48 9.31
C MET A 1 -5.63 -7.83 7.93
N SER A 2 -4.42 -7.49 7.51
CA SER A 2 -4.10 -6.97 6.17
C SER A 2 -3.76 -8.13 5.23
N LYS A 3 -4.01 -7.97 3.92
CA LYS A 3 -3.53 -8.92 2.92
C LYS A 3 -2.02 -8.76 2.79
N PHE A 4 -1.32 -9.89 2.67
CA PHE A 4 0.10 -9.91 2.40
C PHE A 4 0.36 -10.75 1.15
N THR A 5 0.96 -10.16 0.13
CA THR A 5 1.32 -10.82 -1.12
C THR A 5 2.66 -10.29 -1.56
N LEU A 6 3.62 -11.19 -1.73
CA LEU A 6 4.97 -10.86 -2.13
C LEU A 6 5.34 -11.52 -3.45
N ARG A 7 6.26 -10.90 -4.19
CA ARG A 7 6.95 -11.49 -5.33
C ARG A 7 8.42 -11.08 -5.27
N GLN A 8 9.30 -11.96 -5.70
CA GLN A 8 10.71 -11.61 -5.89
C GLN A 8 10.85 -10.92 -7.24
N ASP A 9 11.51 -9.77 -7.27
CA ASP A 9 11.91 -9.14 -8.52
C ASP A 9 13.06 -9.94 -9.14
N PRO A 10 12.90 -10.49 -10.36
CA PRO A 10 13.94 -11.32 -10.98
C PRO A 10 15.20 -10.53 -11.35
N VAL A 11 15.13 -9.19 -11.44
CA VAL A 11 16.27 -8.33 -11.80
C VAL A 11 17.16 -8.06 -10.59
N THR A 12 16.57 -7.60 -9.49
CA THR A 12 17.34 -7.22 -8.28
C THR A 12 17.48 -8.36 -7.27
N GLY A 13 16.67 -9.43 -7.39
CA GLY A 13 16.58 -10.49 -6.40
C GLY A 13 15.88 -10.09 -5.09
N GLN A 14 15.40 -8.84 -4.98
CA GLN A 14 14.70 -8.36 -3.79
C GLN A 14 13.24 -8.85 -3.76
N TYR A 15 12.74 -9.12 -2.56
CA TYR A 15 11.33 -9.44 -2.31
C TYR A 15 10.55 -8.17 -2.09
N LEU A 16 9.46 -8.00 -2.85
CA LEU A 16 8.60 -6.84 -2.81
C LEU A 16 7.23 -7.22 -2.26
N ALA A 17 6.58 -6.30 -1.57
CA ALA A 17 5.19 -6.41 -1.13
C ALA A 17 4.53 -5.03 -1.10
N LEU A 18 3.23 -4.97 -1.39
CA LEU A 18 2.43 -3.78 -1.11
C LEU A 18 1.75 -3.96 0.25
N ALA A 19 2.02 -3.05 1.18
CA ALA A 19 1.56 -3.15 2.57
C ALA A 19 1.11 -1.80 3.13
N ASN A 20 0.43 -1.83 4.27
CA ASN A 20 0.01 -0.64 5.00
C ASN A 20 0.91 -0.44 6.23
N PRO A 21 1.98 0.37 6.16
CA PRO A 21 2.80 0.67 7.32
C PRO A 21 1.99 1.48 8.34
N VAL A 22 2.13 1.13 9.62
CA VAL A 22 1.55 1.90 10.72
C VAL A 22 2.44 3.12 10.96
N THR A 23 1.92 4.31 10.68
CA THR A 23 2.57 5.60 10.90
C THR A 23 1.98 6.34 12.10
N GLN A 24 0.81 5.92 12.58
CA GLN A 24 0.17 6.37 13.82
C GLN A 24 0.14 5.22 14.83
N SER A 25 1.02 5.27 15.83
CA SER A 25 1.19 4.17 16.80
C SER A 25 -0.07 3.84 17.60
N ALA A 26 -0.99 4.80 17.77
CA ALA A 26 -2.28 4.58 18.42
C ALA A 26 -3.27 3.74 17.59
N THR A 27 -3.04 3.58 16.28
CA THR A 27 -3.96 2.93 15.36
C THR A 27 -3.28 1.76 14.65
N VAL A 28 -3.17 0.62 15.34
CA VAL A 28 -2.54 -0.61 14.81
C VAL A 28 -3.22 -1.17 13.55
N CYS A 29 -4.47 -0.78 13.28
CA CYS A 29 -5.23 -1.20 12.11
C CYS A 29 -5.18 -0.20 10.94
N GLN A 30 -4.33 0.83 11.00
CA GLN A 30 -4.20 1.89 9.99
C GLN A 30 -4.08 1.36 8.55
N ARG A 31 -4.83 1.97 7.62
CA ARG A 31 -4.81 1.62 6.18
C ARG A 31 -4.81 2.82 5.23
N ASN A 32 -4.78 4.04 5.73
CA ASN A 32 -4.73 5.27 4.94
C ASN A 32 -3.35 5.56 4.33
N VAL A 33 -2.42 4.59 4.36
CA VAL A 33 -1.13 4.62 3.67
C VAL A 33 -0.92 3.26 2.99
N LEU A 34 -0.61 3.24 1.70
CA LEU A 34 -0.16 2.07 0.94
C LEU A 34 1.29 2.30 0.52
N ALA A 35 2.16 1.35 0.81
CA ALA A 35 3.58 1.46 0.53
C ALA A 35 4.12 0.23 -0.22
N LEU A 36 5.11 0.48 -1.08
CA LEU A 36 6.02 -0.53 -1.58
C LEU A 36 7.05 -0.84 -0.48
N CYS A 37 7.03 -2.07 0.00
CA CYS A 37 7.97 -2.59 0.98
C CYS A 37 8.91 -3.59 0.30
N VAL A 38 10.17 -3.59 0.74
CA VAL A 38 11.21 -4.43 0.17
C VAL A 38 12.02 -5.15 1.25
N SER A 39 12.47 -6.36 0.94
CA SER A 39 13.34 -7.17 1.77
C SER A 39 14.33 -7.98 0.92
N SER A 40 15.56 -8.16 1.40
CA SER A 40 16.54 -9.06 0.79
C SER A 40 16.52 -10.47 1.38
N ASN A 41 15.88 -10.67 2.54
CA ASN A 41 15.99 -11.91 3.32
C ASN A 41 14.65 -12.41 3.91
N LEU A 42 13.52 -11.82 3.50
CA LEU A 42 12.16 -12.11 3.99
C LEU A 42 11.90 -11.81 5.48
N TRP A 43 12.94 -11.45 6.24
CA TRP A 43 12.85 -11.18 7.68
C TRP A 43 12.85 -9.68 7.97
N GLN A 44 13.80 -8.95 7.39
CA GLN A 44 13.95 -7.51 7.56
C GLN A 44 13.32 -6.79 6.38
N TRP A 45 12.31 -5.98 6.67
CA TRP A 45 11.57 -5.21 5.68
C TRP A 45 11.79 -3.72 5.91
N ARG A 46 11.88 -2.97 4.82
CA ARG A 46 11.84 -1.50 4.84
C ARG A 46 10.79 -0.98 3.89
N VAL A 47 10.27 0.21 4.18
CA VAL A 47 9.45 0.97 3.23
C VAL A 47 10.38 1.57 2.19
N ALA A 48 10.18 1.22 0.92
CA ALA A 48 10.91 1.75 -0.22
C ALA A 48 10.26 3.06 -0.70
N ALA A 49 8.94 3.03 -0.90
CA ALA A 49 8.15 4.21 -1.28
C ALA A 49 6.72 4.14 -0.74
N ARG A 50 6.12 5.30 -0.46
CA ARG A 50 4.69 5.42 -0.20
C ARG A 50 3.99 5.71 -1.53
N LEU A 51 3.04 4.86 -1.91
CA LEU A 51 2.37 4.89 -3.21
C LEU A 51 1.04 5.63 -3.16
N LEU A 52 0.29 5.47 -2.06
CA LEU A 52 -0.92 6.22 -1.78
C LEU A 52 -0.92 6.66 -0.32
N GLU A 53 -1.28 7.92 -0.09
CA GLU A 53 -1.44 8.51 1.23
C GLU A 53 -2.70 9.38 1.22
N ASP A 54 -3.41 9.38 2.35
CA ASP A 54 -4.50 10.32 2.53
C ASP A 54 -3.95 11.73 2.79
N HIS A 55 -4.26 12.64 1.87
CA HIS A 55 -3.93 14.06 1.95
C HIS A 55 -5.19 14.93 2.09
N SER A 56 -6.29 14.36 2.59
CA SER A 56 -7.49 15.14 2.90
C SER A 56 -7.29 16.00 4.15
N GLU A 57 -8.18 16.97 4.35
CA GLU A 57 -8.21 17.85 5.52
C GLU A 57 -8.78 17.16 6.79
N LEU A 58 -8.93 15.83 6.77
CA LEU A 58 -9.40 15.06 7.91
C LEU A 58 -8.37 15.11 9.05
N SER A 59 -8.88 15.03 10.28
CA SER A 59 -8.01 14.77 11.43
C SER A 59 -7.24 13.45 11.22
N PRO A 60 -6.03 13.29 11.79
CA PRO A 60 -5.28 12.03 11.70
C PRO A 60 -6.10 10.81 12.13
N GLU A 61 -6.94 10.97 13.15
CA GLU A 61 -7.85 9.94 13.65
C GLU A 61 -8.97 9.62 12.66
N ASP A 62 -9.64 10.63 12.10
CA ASP A 62 -10.70 10.43 11.11
C ASP A 62 -10.16 9.84 9.81
N SER A 63 -8.98 10.26 9.37
CA SER A 63 -8.31 9.67 8.21
C SER A 63 -8.07 8.17 8.42
N CYS A 64 -7.58 7.77 9.60
CA CYS A 64 -7.44 6.35 9.97
C CYS A 64 -8.78 5.60 10.02
N ARG A 65 -9.87 6.28 10.40
CA ARG A 65 -11.21 5.68 10.56
C ARG A 65 -11.99 5.59 9.25
N LEU A 66 -11.80 6.53 8.33
CA LEU A 66 -12.61 6.72 7.12
C LEU A 66 -11.87 6.39 5.82
N THR A 67 -10.54 6.46 5.81
CA THR A 67 -9.73 6.21 4.62
C THR A 67 -8.98 4.88 4.74
N GLY A 68 -9.01 4.08 3.67
CA GLY A 68 -8.32 2.80 3.62
C GLY A 68 -7.96 2.35 2.21
N PHE A 69 -6.68 2.07 2.00
CA PHE A 69 -6.12 1.46 0.79
C PHE A 69 -5.86 -0.02 1.06
N GLN A 70 -6.79 -0.87 0.66
CA GLN A 70 -6.92 -2.21 1.18
C GLN A 70 -6.73 -3.27 0.12
N TYR A 71 -6.29 -4.45 0.56
CA TYR A 71 -6.29 -5.68 -0.24
C TYR A 71 -5.60 -5.54 -1.60
N ALA A 72 -4.54 -4.72 -1.65
CA ALA A 72 -3.78 -4.52 -2.86
C ALA A 72 -3.32 -5.86 -3.45
N ASP A 73 -3.58 -6.06 -4.74
CA ASP A 73 -2.94 -7.10 -5.53
C ASP A 73 -2.22 -6.46 -6.69
N TRP A 74 -1.11 -7.07 -7.10
CA TRP A 74 -0.17 -6.41 -7.98
C TRP A 74 0.61 -7.43 -8.80
N GLN A 75 1.15 -7.01 -9.95
CA GLN A 75 2.03 -7.82 -10.79
C GLN A 75 3.09 -6.94 -11.46
N PHE A 76 4.18 -7.55 -11.91
CA PHE A 76 5.15 -6.90 -12.79
C PHE A 76 4.53 -6.73 -14.19
N ASP A 77 4.75 -5.57 -14.79
CA ASP A 77 4.39 -5.24 -16.17
C ASP A 77 5.64 -4.65 -16.85
N GLY A 78 6.58 -5.54 -17.19
CA GLY A 78 7.91 -5.16 -17.70
C GLY A 78 8.74 -4.41 -16.64
N GLU A 79 8.98 -3.11 -16.91
CA GLU A 79 9.70 -2.21 -16.01
C GLU A 79 8.81 -1.57 -14.93
N ASP A 80 7.50 -1.82 -14.99
CA ASP A 80 6.51 -1.19 -14.13
C ASP A 80 5.90 -2.22 -13.15
N LEU A 81 5.22 -1.70 -12.13
CA LEU A 81 4.23 -2.47 -11.36
C LEU A 81 2.83 -2.00 -11.74
N ILE A 82 1.91 -2.93 -11.91
CA ILE A 82 0.48 -2.64 -11.98
C ILE A 82 -0.22 -3.22 -10.75
N CYS A 83 -1.18 -2.51 -10.19
CA CYS A 83 -1.94 -3.00 -9.04
C CYS A 83 -3.40 -2.54 -9.02
N LEU A 84 -4.23 -3.37 -8.39
CA LEU A 84 -5.61 -3.06 -8.06
C LEU A 84 -5.73 -2.92 -6.54
N VAL A 85 -6.39 -1.85 -6.10
CA VAL A 85 -6.54 -1.51 -4.69
C VAL A 85 -8.00 -1.25 -4.39
N ARG A 86 -8.54 -1.87 -3.33
CA ARG A 86 -9.85 -1.49 -2.80
C ARG A 86 -9.68 -0.22 -1.99
N VAL A 87 -10.45 0.81 -2.33
CA VAL A 87 -10.30 2.14 -1.72
C VAL A 87 -11.58 2.50 -0.98
N ALA A 88 -11.44 2.74 0.32
CA ALA A 88 -12.38 3.51 1.12
C ALA A 88 -11.81 4.94 1.18
N TRP A 89 -12.52 5.90 0.62
CA TRP A 89 -12.13 7.32 0.61
C TRP A 89 -13.40 8.16 0.43
N ASP A 90 -13.36 9.46 0.74
CA ASP A 90 -14.37 10.48 0.39
C ASP A 90 -15.82 9.94 0.25
N GLY A 91 -16.50 9.76 1.38
CA GLY A 91 -17.85 9.19 1.46
C GLY A 91 -17.94 7.68 1.73
N ALA A 92 -16.81 7.02 2.03
CA ALA A 92 -16.83 5.63 2.51
C ALA A 92 -17.42 5.54 3.94
N HIS A 93 -18.06 4.41 4.26
CA HIS A 93 -18.62 4.21 5.60
C HIS A 93 -17.53 4.13 6.68
N ASN A 94 -16.44 3.42 6.38
CA ASN A 94 -15.25 3.31 7.21
C ASN A 94 -14.06 2.78 6.36
N PHE A 95 -12.87 2.69 6.98
CA PHE A 95 -11.64 2.21 6.35
C PHE A 95 -11.64 0.73 5.91
N HIS A 96 -12.69 -0.05 6.22
CA HIS A 96 -12.89 -1.45 5.79
C HIS A 96 -13.87 -1.56 4.61
N ASP A 97 -14.82 -0.63 4.51
CA ASP A 97 -15.91 -0.67 3.54
C ASP A 97 -15.58 0.18 2.32
N ALA A 98 -14.80 -0.42 1.42
CA ALA A 98 -14.38 0.23 0.18
C ALA A 98 -15.58 0.58 -0.71
N ASN A 99 -15.63 1.83 -1.17
CA ASN A 99 -16.61 2.35 -2.12
C ASN A 99 -16.04 2.55 -3.54
N ARG A 100 -14.74 2.30 -3.72
CA ARG A 100 -14.02 2.44 -5.00
C ARG A 100 -13.02 1.30 -5.21
N ILE A 101 -12.63 1.08 -6.46
CA ILE A 101 -11.46 0.28 -6.84
C ILE A 101 -10.56 1.19 -7.68
N ALA A 102 -9.28 1.27 -7.32
CA ALA A 102 -8.28 2.01 -8.07
C ALA A 102 -7.35 1.05 -8.80
N PHE A 103 -7.05 1.37 -10.06
CA PHE A 103 -5.95 0.79 -10.81
C PHE A 103 -4.76 1.75 -10.76
N LEU A 104 -3.60 1.26 -10.35
CA LEU A 104 -2.37 2.05 -10.31
C LEU A 104 -1.31 1.40 -11.18
N ARG A 105 -0.50 2.24 -11.80
CA ARG A 105 0.77 1.88 -12.41
C ARG A 105 1.89 2.63 -11.71
N VAL A 106 2.87 1.91 -11.18
CA VAL A 106 4.12 2.46 -10.64
C VAL A 106 5.17 2.31 -11.73
N ALA A 107 5.34 3.37 -12.52
CA ALA A 107 6.28 3.38 -13.63
C ALA A 107 7.73 3.32 -13.12
N GLY A 108 8.56 2.47 -13.71
CA GLY A 108 9.98 2.37 -13.35
C GLY A 108 10.22 2.09 -11.87
N PHE A 109 9.42 1.20 -11.26
CA PHE A 109 9.40 1.02 -9.80
C PHE A 109 10.77 0.68 -9.18
N ARG A 110 11.71 0.18 -9.99
CA ARG A 110 13.07 -0.17 -9.55
C ARG A 110 13.87 1.04 -9.08
N ASP A 111 13.57 2.23 -9.59
CA ASP A 111 14.20 3.49 -9.13
C ASP A 111 13.77 3.87 -7.70
N LEU A 112 12.71 3.24 -7.19
CA LEU A 112 12.21 3.43 -5.83
C LEU A 112 12.81 2.44 -4.83
N LEU A 113 13.52 1.41 -5.29
CA LEU A 113 14.02 0.32 -4.45
C LEU A 113 15.23 0.75 -3.65
#